data_AF-A0AA39HWM2-F1
#
_entry.id   AF-A0AA39HWM2-F1
#
_cell.length_a   1.000
_cell.length_b   1.000
_cell.length_c   1.000
_cell.angle_alpha   90.00
_cell.angle_beta   90.00
_cell.angle_gamma   90.00
#
_symmetry.space_group_name_H-M   'P 1'
#
loop_
_entity.id
_entity.type
_entity.pdbx_description
1 polymer ?
#
loop_
_entity_poly.entity_id
_entity_poly.type
_entity_poly.pdbx_seq_one_letter_code
_entity_poly.pdbx_strand_id
1 'polypeptide(L)'
;MRLTFVCFGIVGALLLTLAANSHYPVLLWDHYFRKWLLVGYGHRQHIRDWNVPLVYTGASKWRQWRFENTDESLGDCSWLQSIVANVSNAELIGRGWNKNVYRRGDYAVKKINFRGTALVSCMDESDGDYAREGDCLKRSAEKFIKEIGVLQSLQGDLNVPTLHGYCIPSDYVLRSDDLFMVTDVGAPLDMLHLVQMDWTKRLGLFREIVDFVQRIRPFVLKDLRRQQFIFDNVKAMYADFDDVTSCPDCDESEDHSAAARLYDAFVRDLFQFGNPENSHGIIEIMKNKYDNSTLTLIDLKTHADELHNLTTGEL
;
A
#
# COMPACT_ATOMS: atom_id res chain seq x y z
N MET A 1 18.87 25.95 38.58
CA MET A 1 19.93 25.99 37.54
C MET A 1 19.49 25.18 36.29
N ARG A 2 18.37 25.56 35.66
CA ARG A 2 17.76 24.83 34.51
C ARG A 2 17.19 25.75 33.41
N LEU A 3 17.28 27.07 33.54
CA LEU A 3 16.76 28.02 32.53
C LEU A 3 17.80 28.44 31.47
N THR A 4 19.09 28.28 31.73
CA THR A 4 20.16 28.79 30.85
C THR A 4 20.46 27.91 29.64
N PHE A 5 20.11 26.62 29.65
CA PHE A 5 20.39 25.72 28.52
C PHE A 5 19.36 25.80 27.38
N VAL A 6 18.14 26.28 27.64
CA VAL A 6 17.10 26.39 26.60
C VAL A 6 17.37 27.57 25.66
N CYS A 7 17.91 28.67 26.17
CA CYS A 7 18.20 29.86 25.36
C CYS A 7 19.36 29.64 24.36
N PHE A 8 20.37 28.83 24.69
CA PHE A 8 21.48 28.55 23.78
C PHE A 8 21.07 27.65 22.60
N GLY A 9 20.12 26.72 22.80
CA GLY A 9 19.59 25.88 21.72
C GLY A 9 18.78 26.67 20.69
N ILE A 10 18.00 27.66 21.14
CA ILE A 10 17.17 28.50 20.26
C ILE A 10 18.05 29.47 19.46
N VAL A 11 19.07 30.08 20.08
CA VAL A 11 20.00 30.98 19.39
C VAL A 11 20.91 30.22 18.42
N GLY A 12 21.33 28.99 18.75
CA GLY A 12 22.08 28.12 17.85
C GLY A 12 21.29 27.67 16.63
N ALA A 13 20.00 27.36 16.79
CA ALA A 13 19.11 27.02 15.67
C ALA A 13 18.84 28.23 14.76
N LEU A 14 18.73 29.44 15.32
CA LEU A 14 18.57 30.70 14.57
C LEU A 14 19.84 31.11 13.80
N LEU A 15 21.03 30.74 14.29
CA LEU A 15 22.29 31.00 13.58
C LEU A 15 22.55 29.98 12.47
N LEU A 16 22.10 28.73 12.61
CA LEU A 16 22.17 27.71 11.57
C LEU A 16 21.21 27.99 10.39
N THR A 17 20.04 28.59 10.64
CA THR A 17 19.13 29.02 9.57
C THR A 17 19.65 30.21 8.76
N LEU A 18 20.50 31.06 9.35
CA LEU A 18 21.11 32.21 8.65
C LEU A 18 22.36 31.83 7.83
N ALA A 19 22.98 30.68 8.11
CA ALA A 19 24.19 30.23 7.41
C ALA A 19 23.92 29.16 6.33
N ALA A 20 22.73 28.56 6.29
CA ALA A 20 22.39 27.53 5.33
C ALA A 20 21.82 28.12 4.03
N ASN A 21 22.69 28.35 3.05
CA ASN A 21 22.28 28.40 1.64
C ASN A 21 21.77 27.01 1.22
N SER A 22 20.48 26.72 1.41
CA SER A 22 19.85 25.55 0.78
C SER A 22 18.33 25.72 0.65
N HIS A 23 17.81 25.28 -0.48
CA HIS A 23 16.45 25.42 -0.99
C HIS A 23 15.35 24.69 -0.19
N TYR A 24 15.10 25.01 1.09
CA TYR A 24 13.87 24.62 1.80
C TYR A 24 13.53 25.64 2.89
N PRO A 25 12.31 26.24 2.92
CA PRO A 25 12.07 27.41 3.75
C PRO A 25 11.61 27.10 5.17
N VAL A 26 11.95 28.05 6.03
CA VAL A 26 11.74 28.17 7.48
C VAL A 26 10.27 28.09 7.93
N LEU A 27 9.28 28.09 7.02
CA LEU A 27 7.85 28.03 7.37
C LEU A 27 7.33 26.61 7.63
N LEU A 28 7.87 25.59 6.94
CA LEU A 28 7.64 24.18 7.27
C LEU A 28 8.18 23.84 8.67
N TRP A 29 9.22 24.56 9.11
CA TRP A 29 9.84 24.36 10.40
C TRP A 29 8.89 24.75 11.55
N ASP A 30 8.30 25.95 11.58
CA ASP A 30 7.59 26.39 12.79
C ASP A 30 6.27 25.60 13.06
N HIS A 31 5.58 25.13 12.03
CA HIS A 31 4.32 24.37 12.18
C HIS A 31 4.54 22.92 12.65
N TYR A 32 5.55 22.22 12.10
CA TYR A 32 5.81 20.82 12.43
C TYR A 32 6.77 20.67 13.63
N PHE A 33 7.72 21.58 13.83
CA PHE A 33 8.73 21.48 14.89
C PHE A 33 8.16 21.77 16.29
N ARG A 34 7.20 22.70 16.42
CA ARG A 34 6.56 23.00 17.72
C ARG A 34 5.74 21.84 18.28
N LYS A 35 5.10 21.03 17.41
CA LYS A 35 4.41 19.81 17.84
C LYS A 35 5.39 18.72 18.27
N TRP A 36 6.57 18.66 17.65
CA TRP A 36 7.56 17.61 17.86
C TRP A 36 8.33 17.70 19.18
N LEU A 37 8.62 18.92 19.67
CA LEU A 37 9.38 19.12 20.93
C LEU A 37 8.69 18.58 22.19
N LEU A 38 7.41 18.20 22.11
CA LEU A 38 6.59 17.77 23.25
C LEU A 38 6.02 16.34 23.11
N VAL A 39 6.40 15.58 22.07
CA VAL A 39 5.92 14.20 21.90
C VAL A 39 6.70 13.27 22.82
N GLY A 40 6.08 12.90 23.95
CA GLY A 40 6.59 11.91 24.89
C GLY A 40 6.29 10.47 24.45
N TYR A 41 7.06 9.52 25.00
CA TYR A 41 6.78 8.08 24.88
C TYR A 41 5.30 7.78 25.17
N GLY A 42 4.66 6.97 24.33
CA GLY A 42 3.25 6.60 24.50
C GLY A 42 2.24 7.64 23.99
N HIS A 43 2.69 8.76 23.41
CA HIS A 43 1.78 9.67 22.70
C HIS A 43 1.08 8.96 21.55
N ARG A 44 -0.19 9.28 21.33
CA ARG A 44 -1.03 8.68 20.29
C ARG A 44 -1.32 9.67 19.18
N GLN A 45 -1.17 9.24 17.93
CA GLN A 45 -1.56 9.99 16.75
C GLN A 45 -2.49 9.13 15.89
N HIS A 46 -3.53 9.75 15.31
CA HIS A 46 -4.40 9.11 14.34
C HIS A 46 -4.03 9.55 12.93
N ILE A 47 -4.02 8.59 12.01
CA ILE A 47 -3.97 8.85 10.58
C ILE A 47 -5.41 8.99 10.09
N ARG A 48 -5.63 9.92 9.16
CA ARG A 48 -6.95 10.16 8.59
C ARG A 48 -7.51 8.86 7.97
N ASP A 49 -8.80 8.60 8.20
CA ASP A 49 -9.50 7.43 7.66
C ASP A 49 -8.87 6.08 8.05
N TRP A 50 -8.20 6.05 9.21
CA TRP A 50 -7.62 4.86 9.81
C TRP A 50 -7.84 4.81 11.33
N ASN A 51 -8.38 3.69 11.82
CA ASN A 51 -8.87 3.59 13.20
C ASN A 51 -7.80 3.16 14.21
N VAL A 52 -6.72 2.49 13.77
CA VAL A 52 -5.67 2.04 14.69
C VAL A 52 -4.69 3.19 14.94
N PRO A 53 -4.52 3.64 16.19
CA PRO A 53 -3.62 4.73 16.50
C PRO A 53 -2.16 4.32 16.31
N LEU A 54 -1.36 5.30 15.92
CA LEU A 54 0.09 5.26 16.05
C LEU A 54 0.48 5.61 17.48
N VAL A 55 1.32 4.79 18.09
CA VAL A 55 1.95 5.02 19.37
C VAL A 55 3.41 5.41 19.13
N TYR A 56 3.80 6.53 19.71
CA TYR A 56 5.16 6.99 19.65
C TYR A 56 6.07 6.09 20.50
N THR A 57 7.09 5.51 19.87
CA THR A 57 8.06 4.61 20.51
C THR A 57 9.48 5.11 20.25
N GLY A 58 10.34 4.97 21.27
CA GLY A 58 11.78 5.21 21.12
C GLY A 58 12.42 5.98 22.28
N ALA A 59 13.62 5.53 22.64
CA ALA A 59 14.58 6.30 23.42
C ALA A 59 15.75 6.71 22.50
N SER A 60 15.99 8.01 22.35
CA SER A 60 17.08 8.60 21.56
C SER A 60 17.06 8.33 20.03
N LYS A 61 18.10 7.78 19.39
CA LYS A 61 18.40 7.89 17.94
C LYS A 61 17.27 7.45 16.98
N TRP A 62 16.39 6.53 17.37
CA TRP A 62 15.35 5.96 16.51
C TRP A 62 13.93 6.31 16.99
N ARG A 63 13.65 7.62 17.09
CA ARG A 63 12.29 8.11 17.38
C ARG A 63 11.36 7.77 16.22
N GLN A 64 10.33 6.98 16.50
CA GLN A 64 9.44 6.44 15.48
C GLN A 64 7.99 6.34 15.99
N TRP A 65 7.08 6.19 15.05
CA TRP A 65 5.70 5.78 15.28
C TRP A 65 5.57 4.30 14.96
N ARG A 66 4.79 3.59 15.77
CA ARG A 66 4.39 2.19 15.54
C ARG A 66 2.90 2.09 15.74
N PHE A 67 2.21 1.21 15.03
CA PHE A 67 0.80 0.95 15.34
C PHE A 67 0.66 0.35 16.74
N GLU A 68 -0.41 0.67 17.46
CA GLU A 68 -0.63 0.18 18.84
C GLU A 68 -0.59 -1.35 18.95
N ASN A 69 -1.06 -2.05 17.92
CA ASN A 69 -1.10 -3.51 17.82
C ASN A 69 0.11 -4.11 17.09
N THR A 70 1.25 -3.41 17.07
CA THR A 70 2.44 -3.90 16.37
C THR A 70 3.07 -5.09 17.09
N ASP A 71 3.28 -6.16 16.34
CA ASP A 71 4.07 -7.31 16.78
C ASP A 71 5.53 -6.87 16.99
N GLU A 72 6.09 -7.20 18.15
CA GLU A 72 7.46 -6.86 18.54
C GLU A 72 8.52 -7.51 17.63
N SER A 73 8.17 -8.59 16.92
CA SER A 73 9.04 -9.25 15.95
C SER A 73 9.25 -8.45 14.65
N LEU A 74 8.36 -7.49 14.34
CA LEU A 74 8.48 -6.67 13.13
C LEU A 74 9.67 -5.72 13.22
N GLY A 75 10.53 -5.74 12.20
CA GLY A 75 11.64 -4.80 12.06
C GLY A 75 11.20 -3.34 12.16
N ASP A 76 12.10 -2.49 12.66
CA ASP A 76 11.84 -1.08 12.98
C ASP A 76 12.76 -0.13 12.20
N CYS A 77 12.77 1.17 12.54
CA CYS A 77 13.62 2.15 11.86
C CYS A 77 15.13 1.85 11.91
N SER A 78 15.63 0.99 12.81
CA SER A 78 17.03 0.57 12.81
C SER A 78 17.40 -0.23 11.55
N TRP A 79 16.42 -0.89 10.92
CA TRP A 79 16.60 -1.64 9.67
C TRP A 79 16.95 -0.75 8.48
N LEU A 80 16.78 0.57 8.62
CA LEU A 80 17.25 1.52 7.62
C LEU A 80 18.73 1.26 7.31
N GLN A 81 19.56 0.96 8.31
CA GLN A 81 21.01 0.79 8.12
C GLN A 81 21.41 -0.58 7.54
N SER A 82 20.60 -1.63 7.75
CA SER A 82 20.93 -3.00 7.34
C SER A 82 20.33 -3.40 6.00
N ILE A 83 19.07 -3.04 5.73
CA ILE A 83 18.35 -3.45 4.52
C ILE A 83 18.22 -2.29 3.52
N VAL A 84 18.09 -1.05 4.01
CA VAL A 84 17.71 0.09 3.18
C VAL A 84 18.88 1.01 2.81
N ALA A 85 19.90 1.19 3.65
CA ALA A 85 20.87 2.31 3.54
C ALA A 85 21.77 2.26 2.31
N ASN A 86 21.75 1.16 1.57
CA ASN A 86 22.50 1.03 0.33
C ASN A 86 21.58 0.87 -0.90
N VAL A 87 20.44 1.58 -0.98
CA VAL A 87 19.51 1.52 -2.14
C VAL A 87 20.22 1.76 -3.48
N SER A 88 21.37 2.45 -3.50
CA SER A 88 22.24 2.60 -4.66
C SER A 88 22.63 1.29 -5.34
N ASN A 89 22.78 0.20 -4.58
CA ASN A 89 23.04 -1.14 -5.12
C ASN A 89 21.76 -1.98 -5.27
N ALA A 90 20.59 -1.33 -5.30
CA ALA A 90 19.30 -2.00 -5.35
C ALA A 90 18.81 -2.14 -6.76
N GLU A 91 18.35 -3.33 -7.08
CA GLU A 91 17.53 -3.54 -8.25
C GLU A 91 16.20 -2.85 -8.00
N LEU A 92 15.94 -1.77 -8.74
CA LEU A 92 14.62 -1.16 -8.81
C LEU A 92 13.71 -2.09 -9.62
N ILE A 93 12.79 -2.77 -8.95
CA ILE A 93 11.89 -3.77 -9.55
C ILE A 93 10.49 -3.24 -9.83
N GLY A 94 10.15 -2.07 -9.28
CA GLY A 94 8.85 -1.43 -9.52
C GLY A 94 8.93 0.07 -9.37
N ARG A 95 8.39 0.81 -10.34
CA ARG A 95 8.21 2.26 -10.28
C ARG A 95 6.73 2.59 -10.46
N GLY A 96 6.07 2.97 -9.38
CA GLY A 96 4.68 3.38 -9.35
C GLY A 96 4.52 4.90 -9.26
N TRP A 97 3.27 5.35 -9.28
CA TRP A 97 2.92 6.77 -9.17
C TRP A 97 3.22 7.34 -7.77
N ASN A 98 3.07 6.52 -6.73
CA ASN A 98 3.29 6.91 -5.33
C ASN A 98 4.58 6.33 -4.75
N LYS A 99 5.04 5.16 -5.24
CA LYS A 99 6.03 4.32 -4.56
C LYS A 99 7.05 3.73 -5.53
N ASN A 100 8.28 3.56 -5.04
CA ASN A 100 9.30 2.74 -5.68
C ASN A 100 9.47 1.45 -4.88
N VAL A 101 9.73 0.35 -5.58
CA VAL A 101 9.96 -0.98 -5.01
C VAL A 101 11.34 -1.46 -5.40
N TYR A 102 12.14 -1.81 -4.40
CA TYR A 102 13.53 -2.22 -4.55
C TYR A 102 13.71 -3.66 -4.06
N ARG A 103 14.40 -4.51 -4.81
CA ARG A 103 14.75 -5.86 -4.37
C ARG A 103 16.02 -5.88 -3.52
N ARG A 104 15.95 -6.62 -2.41
CA ARG A 104 17.02 -6.81 -1.43
C ARG A 104 17.03 -8.25 -0.94
N GLY A 105 17.81 -9.11 -1.60
CA GLY A 105 17.71 -10.55 -1.38
C GLY A 105 16.27 -11.00 -1.66
N ASP A 106 15.65 -11.63 -0.66
CA ASP A 106 14.28 -12.15 -0.73
C ASP A 106 13.22 -11.12 -0.34
N TYR A 107 13.61 -9.87 -0.13
CA TYR A 107 12.72 -8.80 0.32
C TYR A 107 12.44 -7.76 -0.77
N ALA A 108 11.21 -7.26 -0.75
CA ALA A 108 10.81 -6.04 -1.43
C ALA A 108 10.80 -4.87 -0.43
N VAL A 109 11.64 -3.86 -0.68
CA VAL A 109 11.64 -2.61 0.08
C VAL A 109 10.85 -1.56 -0.68
N LYS A 110 9.74 -1.12 -0.11
CA LYS A 110 8.92 -0.04 -0.67
C LYS A 110 9.27 1.28 -0.02
N LYS A 111 9.36 2.35 -0.82
CA LYS A 111 9.59 3.74 -0.37
C LYS A 111 8.74 4.70 -1.20
N ILE A 112 8.50 5.91 -0.68
CA ILE A 112 7.85 6.98 -1.46
C ILE A 112 8.66 7.26 -2.73
N ASN A 113 7.94 7.42 -3.84
CA ASN A 113 8.51 7.89 -5.11
C ASN A 113 8.37 9.42 -5.20
N PHE A 114 9.39 10.15 -4.74
CA PHE A 114 9.39 11.63 -4.81
C PHE A 114 9.33 12.19 -6.24
N ARG A 115 9.61 11.35 -7.24
CA ARG A 115 9.55 11.70 -8.67
C ARG A 115 8.34 11.05 -9.36
N GLY A 116 7.42 10.50 -8.57
CA GLY A 116 6.21 9.87 -9.07
C GLY A 116 5.14 10.89 -9.39
N THR A 117 4.29 10.57 -10.37
CA THR A 117 3.26 11.46 -10.90
C THR A 117 2.39 12.07 -9.81
N ALA A 118 1.97 11.30 -8.80
CA ALA A 118 1.06 11.80 -7.77
C ALA A 118 1.66 12.93 -6.93
N LEU A 119 2.93 12.79 -6.52
CA LEU A 119 3.59 13.84 -5.74
C LEU A 119 3.94 15.02 -6.64
N VAL A 120 4.52 14.77 -7.83
CA VAL A 120 4.93 15.82 -8.76
C VAL A 120 3.74 16.67 -9.17
N SER A 121 2.61 16.07 -9.56
CA SER A 121 1.40 16.83 -9.93
C SER A 121 0.84 17.63 -8.76
N CYS A 122 0.84 17.09 -7.54
CA CYS A 122 0.40 17.84 -6.35
C CYS A 122 1.32 19.05 -6.07
N MET A 123 2.62 18.87 -6.22
CA MET A 123 3.62 19.93 -6.07
C MET A 123 3.45 21.01 -7.13
N ASP A 124 3.27 20.62 -8.39
CA ASP A 124 3.05 21.55 -9.50
C ASP A 124 1.75 22.36 -9.30
N GLU A 125 0.67 21.71 -8.84
CA GLU A 125 -0.61 22.36 -8.49
C GLU A 125 -0.51 23.32 -7.29
N SER A 126 0.53 23.17 -6.47
CA SER A 126 0.79 24.04 -5.33
C SER A 126 1.34 25.40 -5.73
N ASP A 127 1.85 25.54 -6.97
CA ASP A 127 2.32 26.81 -7.55
C ASP A 127 3.33 27.55 -6.65
N GLY A 128 4.27 26.80 -6.05
CA GLY A 128 5.29 27.32 -5.15
C GLY A 128 4.81 27.73 -3.74
N ASP A 129 3.54 27.44 -3.40
CA ASP A 129 3.05 27.58 -2.02
C ASP A 129 3.59 26.44 -1.14
N TYR A 130 4.61 26.77 -0.36
CA TYR A 130 5.28 25.84 0.56
C TYR A 130 4.35 25.15 1.57
N ALA A 131 3.25 25.78 1.98
CA ALA A 131 2.29 25.14 2.88
C ALA A 131 1.56 24.01 2.15
N ARG A 132 1.15 24.25 0.90
CA ARG A 132 0.47 23.27 0.04
C ARG A 132 1.41 22.15 -0.40
N GLU A 133 2.68 22.46 -0.69
CA GLU A 133 3.71 21.46 -0.94
C GLU A 133 3.93 20.55 0.28
N GLY A 134 3.95 21.12 1.47
CA GLY A 134 4.00 20.38 2.73
C GLY A 134 2.81 19.44 2.92
N ASP A 135 1.60 19.89 2.53
CA ASP A 135 0.40 19.05 2.53
C ASP A 135 0.50 17.91 1.51
N CYS A 136 1.13 18.11 0.34
CA CYS A 136 1.37 17.05 -0.63
C CYS A 136 2.24 15.93 -0.04
N LEU A 137 3.38 16.28 0.57
CA LEU A 137 4.24 15.30 1.24
C LEU A 137 3.52 14.57 2.38
N LYS A 138 2.80 15.33 3.21
CA LYS A 138 2.03 14.76 4.31
C LYS A 138 1.00 13.76 3.80
N ARG A 139 0.23 14.09 2.76
CA ARG A 139 -0.76 13.18 2.16
C ARG A 139 -0.10 11.93 1.59
N SER A 140 1.02 12.05 0.89
CA SER A 140 1.77 10.89 0.37
C SER A 140 2.28 9.99 1.50
N ALA A 141 2.80 10.56 2.58
CA ALA A 141 3.25 9.80 3.73
C ALA A 141 2.09 9.14 4.49
N GLU A 142 0.97 9.84 4.68
CA GLU A 142 -0.23 9.28 5.35
C GLU A 142 -0.83 8.12 4.54
N LYS A 143 -0.88 8.21 3.21
CA LYS A 143 -1.27 7.07 2.34
C LYS A 143 -0.34 5.86 2.50
N PHE A 144 0.97 6.10 2.53
CA PHE A 144 1.95 5.04 2.72
C PHE A 144 1.85 4.41 4.11
N ILE A 145 1.64 5.21 5.16
CA ILE A 145 1.42 4.72 6.52
C ILE A 145 0.13 3.90 6.60
N LYS A 146 -0.94 4.33 5.93
CA LYS A 146 -2.19 3.59 5.85
C LYS A 146 -2.02 2.21 5.21
N GLU A 147 -1.22 2.12 4.14
CA GLU A 147 -0.87 0.82 3.53
C GLU A 147 -0.19 -0.12 4.55
N ILE A 148 0.76 0.39 5.34
CA ILE A 148 1.39 -0.40 6.42
C ILE A 148 0.32 -0.89 7.42
N GLY A 149 -0.58 0.00 7.83
CA GLY A 149 -1.66 -0.34 8.76
C GLY A 149 -2.58 -1.44 8.23
N VAL A 150 -3.03 -1.33 6.98
CA VAL A 150 -3.87 -2.34 6.32
C VAL A 150 -3.13 -3.67 6.19
N LEU A 151 -1.88 -3.65 5.70
CA LEU A 151 -1.04 -4.84 5.61
C LEU A 151 -0.89 -5.53 6.96
N GLN A 152 -0.66 -4.76 8.03
CA GLN A 152 -0.53 -5.28 9.38
C GLN A 152 -1.84 -5.92 9.87
N SER A 153 -2.99 -5.29 9.63
CA SER A 153 -4.30 -5.84 9.99
C SER A 153 -4.65 -7.13 9.25
N LEU A 154 -4.09 -7.34 8.06
CA LEU A 154 -4.34 -8.50 7.21
C LEU A 154 -3.24 -9.56 7.27
N GLN A 155 -2.25 -9.43 8.17
CA GLN A 155 -1.21 -10.44 8.31
C GLN A 155 -1.81 -11.81 8.65
N GLY A 156 -1.31 -12.84 7.98
CA GLY A 156 -1.78 -14.22 8.12
C GLY A 156 -2.75 -14.68 7.03
N ASP A 157 -3.34 -13.78 6.24
CA ASP A 157 -4.07 -14.20 5.03
C ASP A 157 -3.08 -14.64 3.93
N LEU A 158 -3.41 -15.73 3.24
CA LEU A 158 -2.53 -16.35 2.24
C LEU A 158 -2.26 -15.43 1.04
N ASN A 159 -3.21 -14.56 0.70
CA ASN A 159 -3.15 -13.64 -0.43
C ASN A 159 -2.61 -12.26 -0.05
N VAL A 160 -1.96 -12.14 1.12
CA VAL A 160 -1.34 -10.91 1.60
C VAL A 160 0.15 -11.16 1.81
N PRO A 161 1.03 -10.29 1.28
CA PRO A 161 2.46 -10.46 1.49
C PRO A 161 2.81 -10.25 2.96
N THR A 162 3.75 -11.05 3.46
CA THR A 162 4.27 -10.89 4.81
C THR A 162 4.91 -9.51 4.95
N LEU A 163 4.54 -8.79 6.00
CA LEU A 163 5.22 -7.57 6.42
C LEU A 163 6.35 -7.98 7.37
N HIS A 164 7.61 -7.75 6.98
CA HIS A 164 8.78 -8.10 7.79
C HIS A 164 9.24 -6.97 8.71
N GLY A 165 8.93 -5.74 8.32
CA GLY A 165 9.30 -4.56 9.10
C GLY A 165 8.92 -3.28 8.39
N TYR A 166 8.91 -2.19 9.15
CA TYR A 166 8.61 -0.87 8.63
C TYR A 166 9.20 0.21 9.53
N CYS A 167 9.39 1.40 8.96
CA CYS A 167 9.81 2.58 9.69
C CYS A 167 8.85 3.72 9.41
N ILE A 168 8.26 4.30 10.46
CA ILE A 168 7.55 5.57 10.41
C ILE A 168 8.31 6.55 11.29
N PRO A 169 9.17 7.41 10.71
CA PRO A 169 9.92 8.40 11.47
C PRO A 169 9.01 9.30 12.30
N SER A 170 9.47 9.74 13.48
CA SER A 170 8.70 10.64 14.36
C SER A 170 8.15 11.90 13.65
N ASP A 171 8.88 12.32 12.62
CA ASP A 171 8.74 13.48 11.77
C ASP A 171 8.62 13.02 10.31
N TYR A 172 7.75 12.02 10.08
CA TYR A 172 7.57 11.33 8.79
C TYR A 172 7.31 12.24 7.58
N VAL A 173 6.91 13.50 7.79
CA VAL A 173 6.80 14.49 6.70
C VAL A 173 8.18 14.98 6.27
N LEU A 174 9.02 15.40 7.22
CA LEU A 174 10.37 15.93 6.98
C LEU A 174 11.37 14.83 6.62
N ARG A 175 11.23 13.66 7.23
CA ARG A 175 12.02 12.46 6.96
C ARG A 175 11.21 11.42 6.17
N SER A 176 10.46 11.87 5.18
CA SER A 176 9.66 10.99 4.33
C SER A 176 10.52 10.04 3.50
N ASP A 177 11.81 10.34 3.32
CA ASP A 177 12.81 9.46 2.71
C ASP A 177 13.23 8.30 3.62
N ASP A 178 13.10 8.43 4.94
CA ASP A 178 13.28 7.35 5.91
C ASP A 178 12.04 6.47 6.06
N LEU A 179 10.88 6.85 5.49
CA LEU A 179 9.66 6.06 5.49
C LEU A 179 9.81 4.84 4.55
N PHE A 180 9.69 3.64 5.11
CA PHE A 180 9.76 2.40 4.34
C PHE A 180 8.93 1.27 4.95
N MET A 181 8.65 0.27 4.12
CA MET A 181 8.19 -1.05 4.56
C MET A 181 8.91 -2.14 3.79
N VAL A 182 9.05 -3.30 4.42
CA VAL A 182 9.73 -4.48 3.89
C VAL A 182 8.70 -5.60 3.81
N THR A 183 8.46 -6.12 2.60
CA THR A 183 7.51 -7.20 2.36
C THR A 183 8.15 -8.35 1.60
N ASP A 184 7.41 -9.45 1.45
CA ASP A 184 7.75 -10.50 0.48
C ASP A 184 7.94 -9.91 -0.93
N VAL A 185 8.90 -10.47 -1.67
CA VAL A 185 9.15 -10.14 -3.07
C VAL A 185 8.40 -11.10 -4.00
N GLY A 186 7.84 -10.58 -5.08
CA GLY A 186 7.19 -11.39 -6.12
C GLY A 186 7.21 -10.69 -7.47
N ALA A 187 6.90 -11.44 -8.53
CA ALA A 187 6.75 -10.89 -9.87
C ALA A 187 5.31 -10.38 -10.07
N PRO A 188 5.08 -9.21 -10.67
CA PRO A 188 3.73 -8.76 -10.99
C PRO A 188 3.00 -9.77 -11.88
N LEU A 189 1.73 -10.02 -11.59
CA LEU A 189 0.88 -10.84 -12.44
C LEU A 189 0.56 -10.06 -13.73
N ASP A 190 1.28 -10.37 -14.81
CA ASP A 190 1.10 -9.71 -16.11
C ASP A 190 0.37 -10.61 -17.14
N MET A 191 0.17 -10.10 -18.37
CA MET A 191 -0.59 -10.84 -19.38
C MET A 191 0.17 -12.06 -19.87
N LEU A 192 1.50 -12.00 -19.86
CA LEU A 192 2.33 -13.10 -20.30
C LEU A 192 2.16 -14.28 -19.35
N HIS A 193 2.15 -14.03 -18.03
CA HIS A 193 1.85 -15.06 -17.03
C HIS A 193 0.47 -15.69 -17.29
N LEU A 194 -0.57 -14.87 -17.52
CA LEU A 194 -1.92 -15.38 -17.76
C LEU A 194 -2.02 -16.23 -19.03
N VAL A 195 -1.41 -15.80 -20.14
CA VAL A 195 -1.46 -16.55 -21.41
C VAL A 195 -0.68 -17.87 -21.32
N GLN A 196 0.37 -17.91 -20.50
CA GLN A 196 1.16 -19.14 -20.26
C GLN A 196 0.46 -20.12 -19.32
N MET A 197 -0.49 -19.66 -18.49
CA MET A 197 -1.30 -20.53 -17.65
C MET A 197 -2.33 -21.29 -18.47
N ASP A 198 -2.42 -22.59 -18.26
CA ASP A 198 -3.55 -23.37 -18.75
C ASP A 198 -4.87 -22.86 -18.15
N TRP A 199 -5.97 -23.23 -18.81
CA TRP A 199 -7.32 -22.83 -18.43
C TRP A 199 -7.63 -23.10 -16.95
N THR A 200 -7.29 -24.30 -16.47
CA THR A 200 -7.59 -24.72 -15.10
C THR A 200 -6.86 -23.88 -14.07
N LYS A 201 -5.58 -23.56 -14.31
CA LYS A 201 -4.80 -22.66 -13.44
C LYS A 201 -5.32 -21.24 -13.44
N ARG A 202 -5.66 -20.69 -14.61
CA ARG A 202 -6.28 -19.36 -14.73
C ARG A 202 -7.55 -19.26 -13.90
N LEU A 203 -8.38 -20.30 -13.95
CA LEU A 203 -9.62 -20.35 -13.20
C LEU A 203 -9.40 -20.54 -11.69
N GLY A 204 -8.45 -21.38 -11.28
CA GLY A 204 -8.06 -21.53 -9.89
C GLY A 204 -7.60 -20.19 -9.28
N LEU A 205 -6.75 -19.47 -10.01
CA LEU A 205 -6.30 -18.13 -9.64
C LEU A 205 -7.48 -17.16 -9.50
N PHE A 206 -8.40 -17.14 -10.47
CA PHE A 206 -9.56 -16.26 -10.41
C PHE A 206 -10.45 -16.54 -9.18
N ARG A 207 -10.72 -17.82 -8.90
CA ARG A 207 -11.49 -18.23 -7.71
C ARG A 207 -10.83 -17.78 -6.42
N GLU A 208 -9.53 -18.00 -6.30
CA GLU A 208 -8.75 -17.59 -5.12
C GLU A 208 -8.82 -16.07 -4.89
N ILE A 209 -8.75 -15.29 -5.97
CA ILE A 209 -8.84 -13.82 -5.89
C ILE A 209 -10.24 -13.34 -5.52
N VAL A 210 -11.30 -13.96 -6.06
CA VAL A 210 -12.69 -13.64 -5.65
C VAL A 210 -12.87 -13.95 -4.16
N ASP A 211 -12.43 -15.14 -3.72
CA ASP A 211 -12.52 -15.54 -2.31
C ASP A 211 -11.72 -14.57 -1.42
N PHE A 212 -10.53 -14.15 -1.84
CA PHE A 212 -9.73 -13.15 -1.12
C PHE A 212 -10.47 -11.83 -0.94
N VAL A 213 -11.02 -11.25 -2.02
CA VAL A 213 -11.74 -9.97 -1.96
C VAL A 213 -12.97 -10.05 -1.04
N GLN A 214 -13.62 -11.22 -0.97
CA GLN A 214 -14.70 -11.46 -0.02
C GLN A 214 -14.19 -11.59 1.43
N ARG A 215 -13.09 -12.30 1.66
CA ARG A 215 -12.54 -12.54 3.01
C ARG A 215 -11.97 -11.30 3.67
N ILE A 216 -11.38 -10.37 2.92
CA ILE A 216 -10.77 -9.16 3.50
C ILE A 216 -11.78 -8.10 3.94
N ARG A 217 -13.08 -8.33 3.79
CA ARG A 217 -14.10 -7.40 4.32
C ARG A 217 -13.85 -7.18 5.83
N PRO A 218 -13.98 -5.93 6.34
CA PRO A 218 -14.61 -4.76 5.70
C PRO A 218 -13.68 -3.94 4.79
N PHE A 219 -12.48 -4.40 4.45
CA PHE A 219 -11.61 -3.68 3.53
C PHE A 219 -12.10 -3.77 2.08
N VAL A 220 -12.09 -2.64 1.38
CA VAL A 220 -12.50 -2.52 -0.02
C VAL A 220 -11.34 -2.00 -0.85
N LEU A 221 -10.99 -2.75 -1.90
CA LEU A 221 -9.93 -2.39 -2.84
C LEU A 221 -10.49 -1.39 -3.87
N LYS A 222 -10.20 -0.08 -3.69
CA LYS A 222 -10.74 0.98 -4.57
C LYS A 222 -10.06 1.07 -5.93
N ASP A 223 -8.80 0.66 -6.00
CA ASP A 223 -8.03 0.61 -7.23
C ASP A 223 -7.53 -0.82 -7.43
N LEU A 224 -8.45 -1.74 -7.73
CA LEU A 224 -8.12 -3.15 -7.97
C LEU A 224 -7.72 -3.34 -9.43
N ARG A 225 -6.45 -3.69 -9.63
CA ARG A 225 -5.86 -4.01 -10.92
C ARG A 225 -5.00 -5.26 -10.80
N ARG A 226 -4.93 -5.99 -11.90
CA ARG A 226 -4.17 -7.24 -11.98
C ARG A 226 -2.68 -7.06 -11.65
N GLN A 227 -2.07 -5.95 -12.09
CA GLN A 227 -0.64 -5.68 -11.87
C GLN A 227 -0.27 -5.43 -10.39
N GLN A 228 -1.27 -5.26 -9.52
CA GLN A 228 -1.05 -5.12 -8.08
C GLN A 228 -1.00 -6.48 -7.37
N PHE A 229 -1.28 -7.57 -8.07
CA PHE A 229 -0.99 -8.90 -7.57
C PHE A 229 0.45 -9.27 -7.91
N ILE A 230 1.18 -9.78 -6.92
CA ILE A 230 2.50 -10.38 -7.09
C ILE A 230 2.38 -11.90 -6.98
N PHE A 231 3.25 -12.61 -7.69
CA PHE A 231 3.28 -14.06 -7.77
C PHE A 231 4.65 -14.58 -7.33
N ASP A 232 4.66 -15.58 -6.45
CA ASP A 232 5.86 -16.26 -5.94
C ASP A 232 6.02 -17.70 -6.51
N ASN A 233 5.37 -17.97 -7.65
CA ASN A 233 5.21 -19.26 -8.33
C ASN A 233 4.18 -20.22 -7.71
N VAL A 234 3.71 -19.96 -6.48
CA VAL A 234 2.76 -20.85 -5.80
C VAL A 234 1.43 -20.15 -5.54
N LYS A 235 1.45 -18.85 -5.20
CA LYS A 235 0.26 -18.10 -4.83
C LYS A 235 0.30 -16.66 -5.35
N ALA A 236 -0.89 -16.10 -5.54
CA ALA A 236 -1.05 -14.68 -5.85
C ALA A 236 -1.30 -13.88 -4.58
N MET A 237 -0.55 -12.80 -4.37
CA MET A 237 -0.71 -11.92 -3.23
C MET A 237 -1.01 -10.51 -3.70
N TYR A 238 -2.04 -9.87 -3.15
CA TYR A 238 -2.31 -8.47 -3.45
C TYR A 238 -1.33 -7.59 -2.68
N ALA A 239 -0.65 -6.68 -3.37
CA ALA A 239 0.49 -5.96 -2.82
C ALA A 239 0.29 -4.45 -2.71
N ASP A 240 -0.87 -3.87 -3.05
CA ASP A 240 -1.04 -2.41 -3.12
C ASP A 240 -2.26 -1.90 -2.35
N PHE A 241 -2.07 -1.59 -1.06
CA PHE A 241 -3.17 -1.25 -0.13
C PHE A 241 -3.31 0.25 0.20
N ASP A 242 -2.71 1.16 -0.57
CA ASP A 242 -2.73 2.61 -0.25
C ASP A 242 -4.10 3.28 -0.50
N ASP A 243 -4.88 2.79 -1.46
CA ASP A 243 -6.25 3.26 -1.75
C ASP A 243 -7.34 2.33 -1.17
N VAL A 244 -7.04 1.57 -0.13
CA VAL A 244 -8.03 0.72 0.56
C VAL A 244 -8.89 1.53 1.53
N THR A 245 -10.19 1.26 1.55
CA THR A 245 -11.11 1.86 2.52
C THR A 245 -11.72 0.80 3.42
N SER A 246 -11.92 1.11 4.71
CA SER A 246 -12.74 0.28 5.59
C SER A 246 -14.20 0.67 5.42
N CYS A 247 -15.05 -0.34 5.22
CA CYS A 247 -16.47 -0.18 4.97
C CYS A 247 -17.22 -1.28 5.74
N PRO A 248 -17.50 -1.07 7.04
CA PRO A 248 -18.18 -2.04 7.90
C PRO A 248 -19.61 -2.32 7.44
N ASP A 249 -20.31 -1.28 6.97
CA ASP A 249 -21.70 -1.33 6.51
C ASP A 249 -21.77 -1.12 4.98
N CYS A 250 -20.97 -1.86 4.22
CA CYS A 250 -21.03 -1.78 2.77
C CYS A 250 -22.42 -2.12 2.27
N ASP A 251 -22.97 -1.20 1.49
CA ASP A 251 -24.20 -1.45 0.75
C ASP A 251 -23.92 -2.31 -0.49
N GLU A 252 -25.01 -2.66 -1.17
CA GLU A 252 -24.99 -3.43 -2.41
C GLU A 252 -24.15 -2.74 -3.52
N SER A 253 -24.01 -1.40 -3.48
CA SER A 253 -23.27 -0.65 -4.49
C SER A 253 -21.76 -0.92 -4.42
N GLU A 254 -21.21 -1.10 -3.22
CA GLU A 254 -19.79 -1.47 -3.02
C GLU A 254 -19.52 -2.91 -3.45
N ASP A 255 -20.51 -3.80 -3.35
CA ASP A 255 -20.39 -5.16 -3.87
C ASP A 255 -20.35 -5.16 -5.41
N HIS A 256 -21.29 -4.47 -6.05
CA HIS A 256 -21.32 -4.29 -7.50
C HIS A 256 -20.03 -3.63 -8.02
N SER A 257 -19.53 -2.60 -7.33
CA SER A 257 -18.29 -1.92 -7.71
C SER A 257 -17.07 -2.85 -7.61
N ALA A 258 -16.97 -3.64 -6.54
CA ALA A 258 -15.90 -4.60 -6.38
C ALA A 258 -15.96 -5.70 -7.46
N ALA A 259 -17.15 -6.21 -7.76
CA ALA A 259 -17.37 -7.20 -8.80
C ALA A 259 -17.00 -6.68 -10.19
N ALA A 260 -17.41 -5.46 -10.53
CA ALA A 260 -17.05 -4.82 -11.80
C ALA A 260 -15.53 -4.68 -11.94
N ARG A 261 -14.82 -4.25 -10.90
CA ARG A 261 -13.34 -4.16 -10.93
C ARG A 261 -12.66 -5.52 -11.10
N LEU A 262 -13.16 -6.55 -10.42
CA LEU A 262 -12.65 -7.91 -10.60
C LEU A 262 -12.91 -8.42 -12.02
N TYR A 263 -14.09 -8.13 -12.57
CA TYR A 263 -14.41 -8.45 -13.95
C TYR A 263 -13.41 -7.78 -14.90
N ASP A 264 -13.18 -6.48 -14.74
CA ASP A 264 -12.26 -5.70 -15.57
C ASP A 264 -10.81 -6.14 -15.47
N ALA A 265 -10.36 -6.49 -14.26
CA ALA A 265 -8.98 -6.88 -13.99
C ALA A 265 -8.66 -8.32 -14.42
N PHE A 266 -9.66 -9.21 -14.32
CA PHE A 266 -9.45 -10.64 -14.48
C PHE A 266 -10.36 -11.24 -15.53
N VAL A 267 -11.68 -11.17 -15.38
CA VAL A 267 -12.62 -11.91 -16.26
C VAL A 267 -12.49 -11.47 -17.72
N ARG A 268 -12.49 -10.16 -17.96
CA ARG A 268 -12.39 -9.61 -19.31
C ARG A 268 -11.15 -10.10 -20.05
N ASP A 269 -10.01 -10.22 -19.37
CA ASP A 269 -8.73 -10.56 -20.00
C ASP A 269 -8.44 -12.08 -19.97
N LEU A 270 -8.76 -12.75 -18.85
CA LEU A 270 -8.53 -14.19 -18.64
C LEU A 270 -9.33 -15.05 -19.62
N PHE A 271 -10.57 -14.63 -19.90
CA PHE A 271 -11.54 -15.42 -20.66
C PHE A 271 -11.67 -14.94 -22.12
N GLN A 272 -10.70 -14.19 -22.65
CA GLN A 272 -10.69 -13.84 -24.08
C GLN A 272 -10.11 -14.94 -24.96
N PHE A 273 -9.26 -15.84 -24.43
CA PHE A 273 -8.48 -16.76 -25.25
C PHE A 273 -8.37 -18.16 -24.66
N GLY A 274 -8.50 -19.18 -25.51
CA GLY A 274 -8.20 -20.57 -25.15
C GLY A 274 -9.14 -21.16 -24.11
N ASN A 275 -10.43 -20.80 -24.16
CA ASN A 275 -11.46 -21.34 -23.28
C ASN A 275 -12.11 -22.58 -23.90
N PRO A 276 -12.55 -23.56 -23.10
CA PRO A 276 -13.39 -24.66 -23.57
C PRO A 276 -14.71 -24.17 -24.18
N GLU A 277 -15.21 -24.80 -25.24
CA GLU A 277 -16.46 -24.38 -25.91
C GLU A 277 -17.67 -24.36 -24.95
N ASN A 278 -17.74 -25.31 -24.02
CA ASN A 278 -18.81 -25.41 -23.02
C ASN A 278 -18.77 -24.31 -21.94
N SER A 279 -17.69 -23.51 -21.87
CA SER A 279 -17.58 -22.38 -20.93
C SER A 279 -18.25 -21.09 -21.43
N HIS A 280 -18.50 -20.98 -22.74
CA HIS A 280 -18.96 -19.72 -23.36
C HIS A 280 -20.29 -19.22 -22.78
N GLY A 281 -21.24 -20.13 -22.49
CA GLY A 281 -22.52 -19.75 -21.90
C GLY A 281 -22.37 -19.06 -20.55
N ILE A 282 -21.49 -19.57 -19.68
CA ILE A 282 -21.27 -19.01 -18.34
C ILE A 282 -20.55 -17.66 -18.43
N ILE A 283 -19.54 -17.55 -19.30
CA ILE A 283 -18.81 -16.28 -19.54
C ILE A 283 -19.76 -15.20 -20.06
N GLU A 284 -20.67 -15.55 -20.97
CA GLU A 284 -21.64 -14.62 -21.53
C GLU A 284 -22.67 -14.17 -20.47
N ILE A 285 -23.06 -15.02 -19.51
CA ILE A 285 -23.90 -14.61 -18.37
C ILE A 285 -23.19 -13.56 -17.52
N MET A 286 -21.91 -13.81 -17.16
CA MET A 286 -21.12 -12.83 -16.39
C MET A 286 -20.98 -11.50 -17.14
N LYS A 287 -20.71 -11.55 -18.45
CA LYS A 287 -20.62 -10.37 -19.30
C LYS A 287 -21.94 -9.59 -19.34
N ASN A 288 -23.07 -10.27 -19.56
CA ASN A 288 -24.38 -9.61 -19.57
C ASN A 288 -24.71 -8.95 -18.22
N LYS A 289 -24.36 -9.59 -17.09
CA LYS A 289 -24.51 -8.98 -15.77
C LYS A 289 -23.61 -7.76 -15.59
N TYR A 290 -22.37 -7.82 -16.07
CA TYR A 290 -21.42 -6.69 -16.06
C TYR A 290 -21.95 -5.52 -16.89
N ASP A 291 -22.35 -5.75 -18.14
CA ASP A 291 -22.84 -4.73 -19.07
C ASP A 291 -24.12 -4.05 -18.54
N ASN A 292 -24.96 -4.79 -17.80
CA ASN A 292 -26.17 -4.27 -17.16
C ASN A 292 -25.93 -3.71 -15.74
N SER A 293 -24.69 -3.65 -15.25
CA SER A 293 -24.35 -3.19 -13.89
C SER A 293 -25.08 -3.96 -12.77
N THR A 294 -25.36 -5.25 -12.97
CA THR A 294 -26.03 -6.14 -12.00
C THR A 294 -25.12 -7.25 -11.48
N LEU A 295 -23.85 -7.26 -11.88
CA LEU A 295 -22.87 -8.25 -11.45
C LEU A 295 -22.49 -8.06 -9.99
N THR A 296 -22.53 -9.13 -9.20
CA THR A 296 -22.13 -9.16 -7.78
C THR A 296 -20.89 -10.03 -7.55
N LEU A 297 -20.28 -9.94 -6.36
CA LEU A 297 -19.19 -10.86 -5.99
C LEU A 297 -19.69 -12.31 -5.89
N ILE A 298 -20.94 -12.50 -5.49
CA ILE A 298 -21.59 -13.83 -5.41
C ILE A 298 -21.74 -14.42 -6.81
N ASP A 299 -22.15 -13.62 -7.80
CA ASP A 299 -22.23 -14.07 -9.19
C ASP A 299 -20.86 -14.53 -9.71
N LEU A 300 -19.82 -13.71 -9.47
CA LEU A 300 -18.45 -14.06 -9.89
C LEU A 300 -17.98 -15.36 -9.24
N LYS A 301 -18.24 -15.55 -7.95
CA LYS A 301 -17.88 -16.78 -7.23
C LYS A 301 -18.63 -17.99 -7.81
N THR A 302 -19.95 -17.87 -7.94
CA THR A 302 -20.82 -18.94 -8.44
C THR A 302 -20.37 -19.40 -9.82
N HIS A 303 -20.20 -18.47 -10.75
CA HIS A 303 -19.80 -18.78 -12.11
C HIS A 303 -18.34 -19.26 -12.21
N ALA A 304 -17.45 -18.80 -11.33
CA ALA A 304 -16.09 -19.34 -11.26
C ALA A 304 -16.07 -20.81 -10.78
N ASP A 305 -16.95 -21.17 -9.83
CA ASP A 305 -17.11 -22.55 -9.37
C ASP A 305 -17.77 -23.44 -10.44
N GLU A 306 -18.80 -22.94 -11.14
CA GLU A 306 -19.42 -23.65 -12.28
C GLU A 306 -18.40 -23.93 -13.40
N LEU A 307 -17.59 -22.92 -13.77
CA LEU A 307 -16.52 -23.08 -14.74
C LEU A 307 -15.49 -24.13 -14.29
N HIS A 308 -15.29 -24.29 -12.97
CA HIS A 308 -14.29 -25.20 -12.44
C HIS A 308 -14.78 -26.65 -12.49
N ASN A 309 -16.06 -26.85 -12.19
CA ASN A 309 -16.72 -28.14 -12.30
C ASN A 309 -16.69 -28.68 -13.74
N LEU A 310 -16.78 -27.79 -14.75
CA LEU A 310 -16.57 -28.17 -16.15
C LEU A 310 -15.17 -28.73 -16.43
N THR A 311 -14.16 -28.35 -15.65
CA THR A 311 -12.77 -28.81 -15.82
C THR A 311 -12.48 -30.12 -15.10
N THR A 312 -13.18 -30.40 -14.01
CA THR A 312 -12.99 -31.63 -13.21
C THR A 312 -13.90 -32.77 -13.66
N GLY A 313 -14.92 -32.49 -14.49
CA GLY A 313 -15.90 -33.49 -14.93
C GLY A 313 -16.91 -33.87 -13.84
N GLU A 314 -16.97 -33.08 -12.75
CA GLU A 314 -17.94 -33.22 -11.68
C GLU A 314 -19.16 -32.34 -11.99
N LEU A 315 -20.15 -32.92 -12.67
CA LEU A 315 -21.50 -32.36 -12.83
C LEU A 315 -22.47 -33.07 -11.88
#